data_AF-A0AAX2UPU1-F1
#
_entry.id   AF-A0AAX2UPU1-F1
#
_cell.length_a   1.000
_cell.length_b   1.000
_cell.length_c   1.000
_cell.angle_alpha   90.00
_cell.angle_beta   90.00
_cell.angle_gamma   90.00
#
_symmetry.space_group_name_H-M   'P 1'
#
loop_
_entity.id
_entity.type
_entity.pdbx_description
1 polymer ?
#
loop_
_entity_poly.entity_id
_entity_poly.type
_entity_poly.pdbx_seq_one_letter_code
_entity_poly.pdbx_strand_id
1 'polypeptide(L)'
;MRHSPEQYEALIARQKGWAAKGIKSGSGKAFGGAGVGLVPPKAKKPKEKPKRGEVGYVSPHAAAMAALANNPDLRNGAQEHYEQVELFYWAELYSDELYGSMAAVPNGGHRSKKTAADLRAEGVKPGYPDILVDLPAGAYHGARLEMKADGGRLSELQIEALNSLADKGFYCAVCWGAEEAKAVLIAYMALAPGQHMAERPQDAKWRTKK
;
A
#
# COMPACT_ATOMS: atom_id res chain seq x y z
N MET A 1 -18.77 -7.98 -16.43
CA MET A 1 -17.42 -8.16 -17.03
C MET A 1 -17.29 -7.24 -18.24
N ARG A 2 -16.09 -6.69 -18.53
CA ARG A 2 -15.85 -5.79 -19.67
C ARG A 2 -15.92 -6.50 -21.04
N HIS A 3 -15.73 -7.82 -21.05
CA HIS A 3 -15.76 -8.66 -22.24
C HIS A 3 -16.61 -9.90 -21.97
N SER A 4 -17.30 -10.41 -22.99
CA SER A 4 -17.90 -11.74 -22.93
C SER A 4 -16.81 -12.82 -22.81
N PRO A 5 -17.12 -14.03 -22.33
CA PRO A 5 -16.16 -15.14 -22.31
C PRO A 5 -15.48 -15.37 -23.67
N GLU A 6 -16.24 -15.29 -24.77
CA GLU A 6 -15.72 -15.47 -26.13
C GLU A 6 -14.77 -14.33 -26.54
N GLN A 7 -15.10 -13.09 -26.17
CA GLN A 7 -14.23 -11.93 -26.39
C GLN A 7 -12.94 -12.03 -25.57
N TYR A 8 -13.01 -12.56 -24.35
CA TYR A 8 -11.86 -12.83 -23.51
C TYR A 8 -10.94 -13.89 -24.11
N GLU A 9 -11.50 -15.01 -24.59
CA GLU A 9 -10.73 -16.06 -25.26
C GLU A 9 -10.06 -15.55 -26.55
N ALA A 10 -10.76 -14.73 -27.33
CA ALA A 10 -10.19 -14.10 -28.53
C ALA A 10 -9.01 -13.17 -28.19
N LEU A 11 -9.06 -12.44 -27.08
CA LEU A 11 -7.94 -11.62 -26.59
C LEU A 11 -6.74 -12.47 -26.17
N ILE A 12 -6.97 -13.59 -25.48
CA ILE A 12 -5.91 -14.53 -25.10
C ILE A 12 -5.26 -15.14 -26.36
N ALA A 13 -6.05 -15.59 -27.33
CA ALA A 13 -5.55 -16.14 -28.58
C ALA A 13 -4.68 -15.13 -29.34
N ARG A 14 -5.10 -13.86 -29.39
CA ARG A 14 -4.33 -12.76 -29.98
C ARG A 14 -2.98 -12.54 -29.27
N GLN A 15 -2.94 -12.65 -27.95
CA GLN A 15 -1.70 -12.54 -27.17
C GLN A 15 -0.73 -13.70 -27.40
N LYS A 16 -1.23 -14.94 -27.55
CA LYS A 16 -0.41 -16.09 -27.95
C LYS A 16 0.26 -15.86 -29.31
N GLY A 17 -0.42 -15.17 -30.22
CA GLY A 17 0.16 -14.71 -31.49
C GLY A 17 1.28 -13.66 -31.35
N TRP A 18 1.34 -12.89 -30.27
CA TRP A 18 2.43 -11.94 -30.01
C TRP A 18 3.72 -12.63 -29.56
N ALA A 19 3.59 -13.69 -28.76
CA ALA A 19 4.72 -14.54 -28.37
C ALA A 19 5.36 -15.21 -29.60
N ALA A 20 4.53 -15.68 -30.54
CA ALA A 20 5.00 -16.26 -31.82
C ALA A 20 5.69 -15.23 -32.74
N LYS A 21 5.36 -13.93 -32.62
CA LYS A 21 5.97 -12.84 -33.38
C LYS A 21 7.25 -12.28 -32.75
N GLY A 22 7.76 -12.88 -31.67
CA GLY A 22 9.01 -12.47 -31.03
C GLY A 22 8.97 -11.10 -30.36
N ILE A 23 7.77 -10.58 -30.04
CA ILE A 23 7.63 -9.34 -29.26
C ILE A 23 8.07 -9.65 -27.83
N LYS A 24 9.33 -9.34 -27.51
CA LYS A 24 9.91 -9.55 -26.19
C LYS A 24 9.43 -8.44 -25.25
N SER A 25 8.92 -8.80 -24.07
CA SER A 25 8.87 -7.89 -22.94
C SER A 25 10.31 -7.42 -22.62
N GLY A 26 10.45 -6.15 -22.24
CA GLY A 26 11.75 -5.48 -22.17
C GLY A 26 12.81 -6.24 -21.37
N SER A 27 14.01 -6.33 -21.97
CA SER A 27 15.29 -6.69 -21.33
C SER A 27 15.47 -8.13 -20.82
N GLY A 28 15.23 -9.12 -21.67
CA GLY A 28 15.82 -10.45 -21.49
C GLY A 28 17.29 -10.47 -21.94
N LYS A 29 18.23 -10.05 -21.09
CA LYS A 29 19.63 -10.49 -21.27
C LYS A 29 19.71 -11.94 -20.82
N ALA A 30 19.95 -12.83 -21.78
CA ALA A 30 20.28 -14.23 -21.53
C ALA A 30 21.62 -14.29 -20.79
N PHE A 31 21.64 -14.94 -19.62
CA PHE A 31 22.90 -15.33 -18.98
C PHE A 31 23.35 -16.66 -19.58
N GLY A 32 24.29 -16.59 -20.51
CA GLY A 32 25.13 -17.71 -20.92
C GLY A 32 26.52 -17.52 -20.34
N GLY A 33 27.04 -18.53 -19.65
CA GLY A 33 28.39 -18.53 -19.11
C GLY A 33 28.61 -19.68 -18.14
N ALA A 34 28.90 -20.87 -18.66
CA ALA A 34 29.47 -21.96 -17.89
C ALA A 34 30.88 -21.54 -17.43
N GLY A 35 31.09 -21.47 -16.11
CA GLY A 35 32.36 -21.09 -15.51
C GLY A 35 32.55 -21.77 -14.15
N VAL A 36 33.33 -22.84 -14.18
CA VAL A 36 34.21 -23.42 -13.13
C VAL A 36 33.62 -23.57 -11.72
N GLY A 37 33.53 -24.84 -11.27
CA GLY A 37 33.12 -25.21 -9.93
C GLY A 37 34.03 -24.63 -8.85
N LEU A 38 33.54 -23.57 -8.21
CA LEU A 38 33.89 -23.21 -6.84
C LEU A 38 32.67 -23.58 -5.99
N VAL A 39 32.85 -24.50 -5.04
CA VAL A 39 31.82 -24.75 -4.03
C VAL A 39 31.68 -23.46 -3.22
N PRO A 40 30.53 -22.75 -3.28
CA PRO A 40 30.36 -21.52 -2.53
C PRO A 40 30.49 -21.86 -1.03
N PRO A 41 31.14 -21.00 -0.22
CA PRO A 41 31.20 -21.22 1.22
C PRO A 41 29.77 -21.36 1.75
N LYS A 42 29.53 -22.35 2.61
CA LYS A 42 28.21 -22.53 3.26
C LYS A 42 27.82 -21.20 3.92
N ALA A 43 26.86 -20.49 3.32
CA ALA A 43 26.32 -19.29 3.91
C ALA A 43 25.82 -19.66 5.31
N LYS A 44 26.32 -18.97 6.35
CA LYS A 44 25.75 -19.10 7.70
C LYS A 44 24.26 -18.82 7.56
N LYS A 45 23.40 -19.77 7.99
CA LYS A 45 21.96 -19.53 8.02
C LYS A 45 21.74 -18.21 8.77
N PRO A 46 21.05 -17.22 8.18
CA PRO A 46 20.76 -15.98 8.89
C PRO A 46 20.06 -16.34 10.20
N LYS A 47 20.53 -15.75 11.31
CA LYS A 47 19.84 -15.90 12.60
C LYS A 47 18.41 -15.40 12.41
N GLU A 48 17.42 -16.21 12.79
CA GLU A 48 16.03 -15.77 12.78
C GLU A 48 15.90 -14.53 13.68
N LYS A 49 15.27 -13.49 13.14
CA LYS A 49 14.99 -12.27 13.93
C LYS A 49 13.81 -12.56 14.86
N PRO A 50 13.81 -12.04 16.10
CA PRO A 50 12.68 -12.16 17.00
C PRO A 50 11.39 -11.64 16.34
N LYS A 51 10.28 -12.32 16.57
CA LYS A 51 8.94 -11.90 16.10
C LYS A 51 8.26 -11.00 17.12
N ARG A 52 7.23 -10.28 16.68
CA ARG A 52 6.40 -9.45 17.57
C ARG A 52 5.88 -10.28 18.75
N GLY A 53 6.11 -9.80 19.96
CA GLY A 53 5.79 -10.50 21.22
C GLY A 53 6.94 -11.33 21.82
N GLU A 54 8.04 -11.55 21.08
CA GLU A 54 9.21 -12.25 21.59
C GLU A 54 10.22 -11.30 22.25
N VAL A 55 10.98 -11.80 23.23
CA VAL A 55 12.05 -11.05 23.88
C VAL A 55 13.08 -10.60 22.85
N GLY A 56 13.40 -9.32 22.83
CA GLY A 56 14.35 -8.73 21.89
C GLY A 56 13.76 -8.33 20.54
N TYR A 57 12.44 -8.46 20.33
CA TYR A 57 11.78 -7.83 19.18
C TYR A 57 11.90 -6.31 19.25
N VAL A 58 12.26 -5.72 18.11
CA VAL A 58 12.29 -4.27 17.92
C VAL A 58 11.28 -3.95 16.83
N SER A 59 10.27 -3.16 17.18
CA SER A 59 9.30 -2.67 16.20
C SER A 59 10.02 -1.86 15.11
N PRO A 60 9.76 -2.14 13.82
CA PRO A 60 10.32 -1.34 12.73
C PRO A 60 9.83 0.12 12.80
N HIS A 61 8.60 0.34 13.28
CA HIS A 61 8.02 1.68 13.41
C HIS A 61 8.67 2.41 14.59
N ALA A 62 8.83 1.76 15.73
CA ALA A 62 9.54 2.33 16.88
C ALA A 62 10.99 2.71 16.53
N ALA A 63 11.69 1.84 15.80
CA ALA A 63 13.05 2.11 15.32
C ALA A 63 13.09 3.33 14.38
N ALA A 64 12.15 3.44 13.45
CA ALA A 64 12.04 4.59 12.55
C ALA A 64 11.71 5.89 13.31
N MET A 65 10.81 5.85 14.28
CA MET A 65 10.49 7.00 15.13
C MET A 65 11.67 7.43 16.00
N ALA A 66 12.44 6.48 16.54
CA ALA A 66 13.66 6.78 17.29
C ALA A 66 14.74 7.39 16.38
N ALA A 67 14.89 6.89 15.15
CA ALA A 67 15.80 7.48 14.16
C ALA A 67 15.40 8.91 13.81
N LEU A 68 14.10 9.17 13.60
CA LEU A 68 13.58 10.51 13.35
C LEU A 68 13.80 11.45 14.55
N ALA A 69 13.59 10.97 15.78
CA ALA A 69 13.84 11.76 16.99
C ALA A 69 15.32 12.17 17.12
N ASN A 70 16.23 11.27 16.74
CA ASN A 70 17.67 11.55 16.73
C ASN A 70 18.12 12.45 15.56
N ASN A 71 17.41 12.41 14.44
CA ASN A 71 17.69 13.23 13.27
C ASN A 71 16.40 13.75 12.62
N PRO A 72 15.88 14.91 13.08
CA PRO A 72 14.64 15.48 12.57
C PRO A 72 14.66 15.81 11.07
N ASP A 73 15.85 16.03 10.48
CA ASP A 73 16.00 16.35 9.06
C ASP A 73 15.59 15.18 8.15
N LEU A 74 15.49 13.96 8.68
CA LEU A 74 14.95 12.84 7.93
C LEU A 74 13.53 13.10 7.42
N ARG A 75 12.75 13.98 8.08
CA ARG A 75 11.40 14.36 7.64
C ARG A 75 11.40 15.19 6.35
N ASN A 76 12.51 15.83 6.01
CA ASN A 76 12.59 16.76 4.89
C ASN A 76 12.46 15.99 3.56
N GLY A 77 11.34 16.20 2.86
CA GLY A 77 11.02 15.47 1.62
C GLY A 77 10.45 14.06 1.84
N ALA A 78 10.19 13.68 3.09
CA ALA A 78 9.61 12.40 3.48
C ALA A 78 8.47 12.57 4.50
N GLN A 79 7.81 13.73 4.50
CA GLN A 79 6.78 14.06 5.49
C GLN A 79 5.66 13.00 5.49
N GLU A 80 5.06 12.69 4.33
CA GLU A 80 4.01 11.67 4.19
C GLU A 80 4.46 10.29 4.70
N HIS A 81 5.72 9.92 4.44
CA HIS A 81 6.28 8.68 4.94
C HIS A 81 6.27 8.63 6.46
N TYR A 82 6.73 9.69 7.13
CA TYR A 82 6.77 9.71 8.60
C TYR A 82 5.38 9.86 9.24
N GLU A 83 4.42 10.53 8.60
CA GLU A 83 3.01 10.51 9.06
C GLU A 83 2.47 9.07 9.08
N GLN A 84 2.76 8.29 8.03
CA GLN A 84 2.34 6.89 7.96
C GLN A 84 3.08 6.01 8.97
N VAL A 85 4.40 6.19 9.15
CA VAL A 85 5.18 5.47 10.16
C VAL A 85 4.60 5.73 11.56
N GLU A 86 4.28 6.98 11.87
CA GLU A 86 3.69 7.35 13.16
C GLU A 86 2.32 6.71 13.36
N LEU A 87 1.48 6.67 12.32
CA LEU A 87 0.18 5.98 12.36
C LEU A 87 0.34 4.48 12.64
N PHE A 88 1.24 3.79 11.93
CA PHE A 88 1.48 2.36 12.15
C PHE A 88 2.11 2.08 13.51
N TYR A 89 2.99 2.96 14.01
CA TYR A 89 3.53 2.87 15.36
C TYR A 89 2.43 2.98 16.41
N TRP A 90 1.55 3.98 16.26
CA TRP A 90 0.39 4.13 17.15
C TRP A 90 -0.52 2.91 17.09
N ALA A 91 -0.86 2.41 15.90
CA ALA A 91 -1.74 1.26 15.75
C ALA A 91 -1.15 0.00 16.42
N GLU A 92 0.16 -0.23 16.27
CA GLU A 92 0.87 -1.34 16.92
C GLU A 92 0.76 -1.32 18.45
N LEU A 93 0.72 -0.12 19.05
CA LEU A 93 0.55 0.06 20.50
C LEU A 93 -0.92 0.10 20.93
N TYR A 94 -1.84 0.50 20.04
CA TYR A 94 -3.23 0.78 20.37
C TYR A 94 -4.10 -0.48 20.36
N SER A 95 -4.01 -1.31 19.32
CA SER A 95 -4.85 -2.49 19.17
C SER A 95 -4.21 -3.52 18.24
N ASP A 96 -4.05 -4.75 18.75
CA ASP A 96 -3.54 -5.88 17.96
C ASP A 96 -4.45 -6.25 16.79
N GLU A 97 -5.77 -6.12 16.97
CA GLU A 97 -6.75 -6.39 15.91
C GLU A 97 -6.61 -5.35 14.79
N LEU A 98 -6.57 -4.06 15.14
CA LEU A 98 -6.42 -2.99 14.16
C LEU A 98 -5.09 -3.15 13.40
N TYR A 99 -3.98 -3.26 14.13
CA TYR A 99 -2.66 -3.39 13.51
C TYR A 99 -2.54 -4.66 12.66
N GLY A 100 -3.10 -5.78 13.13
CA GLY A 100 -3.13 -7.04 12.38
C GLY A 100 -3.95 -6.97 11.09
N SER A 101 -4.92 -6.06 11.02
CA SER A 101 -5.75 -5.79 9.83
C SER A 101 -5.22 -4.67 8.94
N MET A 102 -4.11 -4.02 9.28
CA MET A 102 -3.54 -2.92 8.50
C MET A 102 -2.40 -3.37 7.58
N ALA A 103 -2.40 -2.89 6.34
CA ALA A 103 -1.31 -3.11 5.40
C ALA A 103 -1.00 -1.85 4.58
N ALA A 104 0.28 -1.56 4.39
CA ALA A 104 0.75 -0.48 3.53
C ALA A 104 0.84 -0.94 2.07
N VAL A 105 0.46 -0.07 1.14
CA VAL A 105 0.63 -0.25 -0.30
C VAL A 105 1.77 0.68 -0.77
N PRO A 106 2.97 0.15 -1.06
CA PRO A 106 4.18 0.97 -1.29
C PRO A 106 4.23 1.56 -2.72
N ASN A 107 3.18 2.29 -3.12
CA ASN A 107 3.04 2.80 -4.48
C ASN A 107 3.93 4.00 -4.79
N GLY A 108 4.25 4.82 -3.79
CA GLY A 108 5.03 6.07 -3.92
C GLY A 108 6.57 5.93 -3.81
N GLY A 109 7.09 4.74 -3.49
CA GLY A 109 8.52 4.56 -3.22
C GLY A 109 9.43 4.76 -4.44
N HIS A 110 10.61 5.37 -4.23
CA HIS A 110 11.67 5.41 -5.23
C HIS A 110 12.10 3.99 -5.62
N ARG A 111 12.13 3.73 -6.92
CA ARG A 111 12.46 2.42 -7.48
C ARG A 111 13.08 2.56 -8.85
N SER A 112 13.86 1.56 -9.26
CA SER A 112 14.42 1.52 -10.61
C SER A 112 13.29 1.46 -11.66
N LYS A 113 13.56 1.94 -12.89
CA LYS A 113 12.60 1.85 -14.00
C LYS A 113 12.15 0.40 -14.26
N LYS A 114 13.08 -0.56 -14.12
CA LYS A 114 12.79 -1.99 -14.26
C LYS A 114 11.82 -2.47 -13.19
N THR A 115 12.14 -2.21 -11.91
CA THR A 115 11.27 -2.56 -10.78
C THR A 115 9.88 -1.94 -10.91
N ALA A 116 9.78 -0.68 -11.36
CA ALA A 116 8.49 -0.05 -11.60
C ALA A 116 7.67 -0.74 -12.70
N ALA A 117 8.32 -1.19 -13.77
CA ALA A 117 7.66 -1.92 -14.86
C ALA A 117 7.21 -3.31 -14.41
N ASP A 118 8.06 -4.03 -13.69
CA ASP A 118 7.77 -5.36 -13.15
C ASP A 118 6.58 -5.29 -12.18
N LEU A 119 6.59 -4.36 -11.21
CA LEU A 119 5.48 -4.16 -10.27
C LEU A 119 4.16 -3.77 -10.95
N ARG A 120 4.19 -2.96 -12.01
CA ARG A 120 2.99 -2.64 -12.80
C ARG A 120 2.45 -3.87 -13.52
N ALA A 121 3.32 -4.76 -14.00
CA ALA A 121 2.93 -6.04 -14.57
C ALA A 121 2.35 -6.99 -13.52
N GLU A 122 2.85 -6.95 -12.28
CA GLU A 122 2.30 -7.69 -11.13
C GLU A 122 0.96 -7.12 -10.62
N GLY A 123 0.58 -5.92 -11.07
CA GLY A 123 -0.73 -5.36 -10.82
C GLY A 123 -0.75 -4.09 -9.96
N VAL A 124 0.41 -3.53 -9.59
CA VAL A 124 0.48 -2.22 -8.92
C VAL A 124 -0.30 -1.17 -9.72
N LYS A 125 -1.30 -0.58 -9.09
CA LYS A 125 -2.17 0.45 -9.68
C LYS A 125 -1.74 1.83 -9.18
N PRO A 126 -1.37 2.76 -10.07
CA PRO A 126 -1.14 4.14 -9.68
C PRO A 126 -2.38 4.71 -9.00
N GLY A 127 -2.17 5.48 -7.93
CA GLY A 127 -3.24 6.13 -7.17
C GLY A 127 -4.07 5.21 -6.28
N TYR A 128 -3.76 3.91 -6.18
CA TYR A 128 -4.39 3.06 -5.18
C TYR A 128 -3.99 3.52 -3.76
N PRO A 129 -4.93 3.57 -2.79
CA PRO A 129 -4.69 4.16 -1.47
C PRO A 129 -3.49 3.57 -0.74
N ASP A 130 -2.81 4.41 0.04
CA ASP A 130 -1.58 4.06 0.75
C ASP A 130 -1.77 2.97 1.80
N ILE A 131 -2.94 2.90 2.45
CA ILE A 131 -3.20 1.99 3.56
C ILE A 131 -4.52 1.25 3.35
N LEU A 132 -4.46 -0.06 3.52
CA LEU A 132 -5.60 -0.95 3.59
C LEU A 132 -5.87 -1.31 5.04
N VAL A 133 -7.15 -1.28 5.41
CA VAL A 133 -7.63 -1.75 6.70
C VAL A 133 -8.69 -2.80 6.41
N ASP A 134 -8.32 -4.06 6.50
CA ASP A 134 -9.18 -5.21 6.25
C ASP A 134 -9.87 -5.65 7.55
N LEU A 135 -10.54 -4.67 8.18
CA LEU A 135 -11.37 -4.81 9.36
C LEU A 135 -12.76 -4.24 9.01
N PRO A 136 -13.80 -5.08 8.83
CA PRO A 136 -15.15 -4.58 8.60
C PRO A 136 -15.70 -3.84 9.83
N ALA A 137 -16.33 -2.69 9.62
CA ALA A 137 -17.01 -1.94 10.68
C ALA A 137 -18.19 -1.14 10.11
N GLY A 138 -19.26 -1.00 10.89
CA GLY A 138 -20.45 -0.28 10.47
C GLY A 138 -21.11 -0.88 9.23
N ALA A 139 -21.31 -0.04 8.21
CA ALA A 139 -21.81 -0.43 6.89
C ALA A 139 -20.71 -0.80 5.88
N TYR A 140 -19.44 -0.84 6.30
CA TYR A 140 -18.29 -0.92 5.39
C TYR A 140 -17.57 -2.27 5.43
N HIS A 141 -17.09 -2.72 4.27
CA HIS A 141 -16.31 -3.96 4.14
C HIS A 141 -14.87 -3.86 4.68
N GLY A 142 -14.41 -2.64 4.92
CA GLY A 142 -13.07 -2.28 5.36
C GLY A 142 -12.82 -0.80 5.09
N ALA A 143 -11.67 -0.28 5.50
CA ALA A 143 -11.27 1.10 5.24
C ALA A 143 -10.05 1.20 4.31
N ARG A 144 -9.96 2.31 3.58
CA ARG A 144 -8.87 2.65 2.67
C ARG A 144 -8.44 4.08 2.97
N LEU A 145 -7.21 4.25 3.44
CA LEU A 145 -6.68 5.56 3.81
C LEU A 145 -5.64 6.00 2.78
N GLU A 146 -5.77 7.24 2.34
CA GLU A 146 -4.79 7.96 1.55
C GLU A 146 -4.14 9.01 2.45
N MET A 147 -2.82 8.95 2.61
CA MET A 147 -2.09 9.84 3.51
C MET A 147 -1.62 11.08 2.75
N LYS A 148 -1.71 12.24 3.40
CA LYS A 148 -1.12 13.48 2.94
C LYS A 148 -0.35 14.17 4.06
N ALA A 149 0.73 14.83 3.70
CA ALA A 149 1.36 15.83 4.55
C ALA A 149 0.64 17.18 4.36
N ASP A 150 0.91 18.12 5.26
CA ASP A 150 0.37 19.47 5.11
C ASP A 150 0.76 20.08 3.75
N GLY A 151 -0.20 20.77 3.12
CA GLY A 151 -0.07 21.27 1.74
C GLY A 151 -0.11 20.20 0.63
N GLY A 152 -0.18 18.91 0.97
CA GLY A 152 -0.28 17.79 0.03
C GLY A 152 -1.56 17.84 -0.82
N ARG A 153 -1.44 17.40 -2.07
CA ARG A 153 -2.54 17.38 -3.06
C ARG A 153 -2.83 15.96 -3.53
N LEU A 154 -4.08 15.72 -3.90
CA LEU A 154 -4.51 14.49 -4.55
C LEU A 154 -4.27 14.58 -6.05
N SER A 155 -3.81 13.48 -6.63
CA SER A 155 -3.83 13.26 -8.08
C SER A 155 -5.21 12.81 -8.55
N GLU A 156 -5.50 13.00 -9.83
CA GLU A 156 -6.75 12.54 -10.45
C GLU A 156 -6.96 11.04 -10.27
N LEU A 157 -5.91 10.23 -10.44
CA LEU A 157 -5.97 8.78 -10.26
C LEU A 157 -6.28 8.36 -8.81
N GLN A 158 -5.81 9.13 -7.81
CA GLN A 158 -6.18 8.89 -6.40
C GLN A 158 -7.66 9.19 -6.19
N ILE A 159 -8.16 10.30 -6.73
CA ILE A 159 -9.58 10.67 -6.65
C ILE A 159 -10.45 9.59 -7.30
N GLU A 160 -10.11 9.14 -8.50
CA GLU A 160 -10.83 8.06 -9.19
C GLU A 160 -10.84 6.77 -8.38
N ALA A 161 -9.69 6.36 -7.85
CA ALA A 161 -9.57 5.14 -7.04
C ALA A 161 -10.43 5.22 -5.76
N LEU A 162 -10.38 6.34 -5.04
CA LEU A 162 -11.14 6.56 -3.81
C LEU A 162 -12.65 6.52 -4.06
N ASN A 163 -13.16 7.21 -5.09
CA ASN A 163 -14.59 7.14 -5.44
C ASN A 163 -15.00 5.72 -5.85
N SER A 164 -14.17 5.06 -6.67
CA SER A 164 -14.47 3.70 -7.13
C SER A 164 -14.48 2.68 -5.99
N LEU A 165 -13.66 2.86 -4.95
CA LEU A 165 -13.66 2.00 -3.76
C LEU A 165 -14.84 2.33 -2.83
N ALA A 166 -15.16 3.62 -2.66
CA ALA A 166 -16.32 4.05 -1.89
C ALA A 166 -17.64 3.52 -2.47
N ASP A 167 -17.81 3.57 -3.80
CA ASP A 167 -18.98 3.00 -4.49
C ASP A 167 -19.08 1.47 -4.35
N LYS A 168 -17.97 0.79 -4.01
CA LYS A 168 -17.95 -0.66 -3.73
C LYS A 168 -18.17 -1.01 -2.25
N GLY A 169 -18.51 -0.04 -1.41
CA GLY A 169 -18.82 -0.29 0.01
C GLY A 169 -17.60 -0.27 0.96
N PHE A 170 -16.45 0.23 0.50
CA PHE A 170 -15.34 0.53 1.41
C PHE A 170 -15.48 1.93 2.00
N TYR A 171 -15.07 2.10 3.26
CA TYR A 171 -14.84 3.44 3.77
C TYR A 171 -13.55 3.99 3.17
N CYS A 172 -13.59 5.17 2.58
CA CYS A 172 -12.42 5.83 2.01
C CYS A 172 -12.22 7.16 2.71
N ALA A 173 -10.98 7.46 3.06
CA ALA A 173 -10.62 8.69 3.73
C ALA A 173 -9.25 9.18 3.25
N VAL A 174 -9.18 10.46 2.90
CA VAL A 174 -7.91 11.17 2.83
C VAL A 174 -7.64 11.76 4.21
N CYS A 175 -6.43 11.59 4.73
CA CYS A 175 -6.01 12.03 6.06
C CYS A 175 -4.77 12.91 5.94
N TRP A 176 -4.85 14.15 6.42
CA TRP A 176 -3.69 15.06 6.50
C TRP A 176 -2.98 14.87 7.83
N GLY A 177 -1.94 14.04 7.82
CA GLY A 177 -1.14 13.69 8.98
C GLY A 177 -1.66 12.50 9.79
N ALA A 178 -0.80 11.99 10.68
CA ALA A 178 -1.07 10.83 11.51
C ALA A 178 -2.25 11.05 12.45
N GLU A 179 -2.35 12.22 13.08
CA GLU A 179 -3.42 12.53 14.05
C GLU A 179 -4.82 12.45 13.45
N GLU A 180 -5.01 12.96 12.22
CA GLU A 180 -6.29 12.84 11.53
C GLU A 180 -6.61 11.37 11.23
N ALA A 181 -5.63 10.59 10.77
CA ALA A 181 -5.82 9.17 10.49
C ALA A 181 -6.15 8.35 11.75
N LYS A 182 -5.51 8.66 12.89
CA LYS A 182 -5.82 8.04 14.20
C LYS A 182 -7.27 8.32 14.58
N ALA A 183 -7.71 9.58 14.51
CA ALA A 183 -9.10 9.96 14.84
C ALA A 183 -10.11 9.25 13.93
N VAL A 184 -9.81 9.14 12.64
CA VAL A 184 -10.63 8.40 11.67
C VAL A 184 -10.75 6.92 12.04
N LEU A 185 -9.64 6.25 12.36
CA LEU A 185 -9.65 4.84 12.71
C LEU A 185 -10.38 4.56 14.03
N ILE A 186 -10.20 5.42 15.04
CA ILE A 186 -10.92 5.33 16.31
C ILE A 186 -12.44 5.42 16.06
N ALA A 187 -12.88 6.42 15.29
CA ALA A 187 -14.29 6.59 14.97
C ALA A 187 -14.84 5.43 14.11
N TYR A 188 -14.05 4.94 13.15
CA TYR A 188 -14.40 3.82 12.29
C TYR A 188 -14.63 2.53 13.09
N MET A 189 -13.71 2.20 14.01
CA MET A 189 -13.83 1.02 14.86
C MET A 189 -15.01 1.09 15.84
N ALA A 190 -15.48 2.30 16.17
CA ALA A 190 -16.59 2.50 17.09
C ALA A 190 -17.98 2.38 16.42
N LEU A 191 -18.05 2.13 15.10
CA LEU A 191 -19.32 2.02 14.38
C LEU A 191 -20.12 0.79 14.81
N ALA A 192 -21.37 1.00 15.21
CA ALA A 192 -22.33 -0.09 15.37
C ALA A 192 -22.70 -0.71 14.00
N PRO A 193 -23.15 -1.97 13.93
CA PRO A 193 -23.52 -2.61 12.66
C PRO A 193 -24.49 -1.75 11.83
N GLY A 194 -24.15 -1.52 10.55
CA GLY A 194 -24.94 -0.69 9.63
C GLY A 194 -24.80 0.83 9.82
N GLN A 195 -24.04 1.29 10.83
CA GLN A 195 -23.75 2.71 11.02
C GLN A 195 -22.79 3.22 9.94
N HIS A 196 -23.04 4.45 9.49
CA HIS A 196 -22.17 5.15 8.55
C HIS A 196 -21.29 6.17 9.28
N MET A 197 -20.08 6.39 8.75
CA MET A 197 -19.21 7.48 9.18
C MET A 197 -19.87 8.83 8.86
N ALA A 198 -19.70 9.80 9.76
CA ALA A 198 -20.08 11.17 9.48
C ALA A 198 -19.25 11.75 8.32
N GLU A 199 -19.86 12.62 7.52
CA GLU A 199 -19.15 13.32 6.45
C GLU A 199 -18.10 14.27 7.05
N ARG A 200 -16.90 14.23 6.48
CA ARG A 200 -15.77 15.06 6.93
C ARG A 200 -15.55 16.20 5.95
N PRO A 201 -15.11 17.39 6.40
CA PRO A 201 -14.78 18.51 5.49
C PRO A 201 -13.79 18.11 4.38
N GLN A 202 -12.85 17.22 4.68
CA GLN A 202 -11.86 16.66 3.77
C GLN A 202 -12.49 15.87 2.62
N ASP A 203 -13.68 15.31 2.82
CA ASP A 203 -14.33 14.46 1.82
C ASP A 203 -14.73 15.26 0.58
N ALA A 204 -14.99 16.56 0.71
CA ALA A 204 -15.26 17.45 -0.40
C ALA A 204 -14.10 17.56 -1.40
N LYS A 205 -12.88 17.19 -1.02
CA LYS A 205 -11.69 17.26 -1.89
C LYS A 205 -11.60 16.08 -2.87
N TRP A 206 -12.31 14.99 -2.61
CA TRP A 206 -12.19 13.77 -3.42
C TRP A 206 -13.55 13.18 -3.82
N ARG A 207 -14.62 13.37 -3.04
CA ARG A 207 -15.94 12.88 -3.45
C ARG A 207 -16.43 13.64 -4.66
N THR A 208 -16.69 12.92 -5.75
CA THR A 208 -17.39 13.50 -6.90
C THR A 208 -18.84 13.76 -6.52
N LYS A 209 -19.34 14.98 -6.76
CA LYS A 209 -20.77 15.29 -6.60
C LYS A 209 -21.55 14.35 -7.52
N LYS A 210 -22.45 13.55 -6.95
CA LYS A 210 -23.42 12.75 -7.71
C LYS A 210 -24.54 13.64 -8.23
#